data_AF-A0A5J4NFV4-F1
#
_entry.id   AF-A0A5J4NFV4-F1
#
_cell.length_a   1.000
_cell.length_b   1.000
_cell.length_c   1.000
_cell.angle_alpha   90.00
_cell.angle_beta   90.00
_cell.angle_gamma   90.00
#
_symmetry.space_group_name_H-M   'P 1'
#
loop_
_entity.id
_entity.type
_entity.pdbx_description
1 polymer ?
#
loop_
_entity_poly.entity_id
_entity_poly.type
_entity_poly.pdbx_seq_one_letter_code
_entity_poly.pdbx_strand_id
1 'polypeptide(L)'
;IHHELARLHEAGRFLPGCKGGWSHAGLGGLLLQNLLSEHDSSGAFSFTDSRNPLATDSGHSVDWSAVLFHERHAAQLGCLEAMIVMAHYYLGLPTQLMLDCPIKPNESDIRSGVDYLWRAAEGGDRRCMILLARYLDVSASLSNSKEDRIKSASLDEFLLLPALQTVSLTALPSVSPDAWAEAVIWYRKAVDSAGALTPSDGTPDEGLDAEGRYDAAEDLLPVYRILARMAEMYTSGGYGLKQDYNIAGDLFNEAGELASVARQGRLAAKYFDLGEEAYSKIE
;
A
#
# COMPACT_ATOMS: atom_id res chain seq x y z
N ILE A 1 -8.72 2.07 -17.71
CA ILE A 1 -9.66 3.22 -17.84
C ILE A 1 -10.13 3.68 -16.47
N HIS A 2 -10.74 2.83 -15.64
CA HIS A 2 -11.26 3.24 -14.32
C HIS A 2 -10.20 3.87 -13.39
N HIS A 3 -9.00 3.30 -13.29
CA HIS A 3 -7.93 3.86 -12.45
C HIS A 3 -7.54 5.29 -12.88
N GLU A 4 -7.43 5.53 -14.18
CA GLU A 4 -7.15 6.86 -14.72
C GLU A 4 -8.30 7.84 -14.48
N LEU A 5 -9.56 7.39 -14.58
CA LEU A 5 -10.71 8.22 -14.24
C LEU A 5 -10.67 8.65 -12.77
N ALA A 6 -10.28 7.76 -11.86
CA ALA A 6 -10.13 8.10 -10.45
C ALA A 6 -9.06 9.20 -10.24
N ARG A 7 -7.89 9.08 -10.90
CA ARG A 7 -6.85 10.14 -10.91
C ARG A 7 -7.37 11.47 -11.44
N LEU A 8 -8.16 11.46 -12.52
CA LEU A 8 -8.74 12.68 -13.09
C LEU A 8 -9.78 13.33 -12.17
N HIS A 9 -10.59 12.52 -11.46
CA HIS A 9 -11.52 13.02 -10.45
C HIS A 9 -10.78 13.67 -9.27
N GLU A 10 -9.72 13.03 -8.75
CA GLU A 10 -8.92 13.60 -7.66
C GLU A 10 -8.19 14.88 -8.10
N ALA A 11 -7.71 14.93 -9.34
CA ALA A 11 -7.12 16.13 -9.93
C ALA A 11 -8.13 17.24 -10.26
N GLY A 12 -9.41 17.08 -9.91
CA GLY A 12 -10.48 18.07 -10.11
C GLY A 12 -10.78 18.38 -11.58
N ARG A 13 -10.43 17.50 -12.52
CA ARG A 13 -10.52 17.77 -13.97
C ARG A 13 -11.95 17.81 -14.51
N PHE A 14 -12.92 17.30 -13.74
CA PHE A 14 -14.35 17.31 -14.09
C PHE A 14 -15.12 18.49 -13.49
N LEU A 15 -14.47 19.37 -12.70
CA LEU A 15 -15.15 20.52 -12.11
C LEU A 15 -15.39 21.62 -13.15
N PRO A 16 -16.59 22.26 -13.14
CA PRO A 16 -16.88 23.36 -14.06
C PRO A 16 -15.90 24.52 -13.86
N GLY A 17 -15.28 25.01 -14.95
CA GLY A 17 -14.42 26.20 -14.91
C GLY A 17 -12.93 25.94 -14.63
N CYS A 18 -12.48 24.69 -14.47
CA CYS A 18 -11.06 24.36 -14.41
C CYS A 18 -10.36 24.73 -15.73
N LYS A 19 -9.37 25.64 -15.68
CA LYS A 19 -8.50 25.96 -16.83
C LYS A 19 -7.69 24.71 -17.19
N GLY A 20 -8.10 24.00 -18.24
CA GLY A 20 -7.54 22.72 -18.67
C GLY A 20 -8.45 21.50 -18.45
N GLY A 21 -9.67 21.69 -17.93
CA GLY A 21 -10.72 20.68 -18.00
C GLY A 21 -11.13 20.43 -19.45
N TRP A 22 -11.72 19.26 -19.72
CA TRP A 22 -12.36 19.03 -21.02
C TRP A 22 -13.45 20.08 -21.18
N SER A 23 -13.19 21.09 -22.00
CA SER A 23 -14.25 22.02 -22.39
C SER A 23 -15.39 21.17 -22.96
N HIS A 24 -16.64 21.54 -22.69
CA HIS A 24 -17.80 20.97 -23.37
C HIS A 24 -17.70 21.05 -24.91
N ALA A 25 -16.68 21.70 -25.46
CA ALA A 25 -16.36 21.73 -26.89
C ALA A 25 -15.63 20.47 -27.42
N GLY A 26 -15.26 19.49 -26.57
CA GLY A 26 -14.52 18.28 -26.98
C GLY A 26 -15.34 17.14 -27.59
N LEU A 27 -16.67 17.16 -27.39
CA LEU A 27 -17.63 16.45 -28.24
C LEU A 27 -18.33 17.56 -29.00
N GLY A 28 -18.01 17.69 -30.30
CA GLY A 28 -18.43 18.82 -31.15
C GLY A 28 -19.77 19.38 -30.73
N GLY A 29 -19.74 20.63 -30.28
CA GLY A 29 -20.85 21.32 -29.63
C GLY A 29 -22.12 21.30 -30.48
N LEU A 30 -22.89 20.23 -30.39
CA LEU A 30 -24.31 20.23 -30.65
C LEU A 30 -24.97 20.74 -29.39
N LEU A 31 -24.94 22.06 -29.29
CA LEU A 31 -25.92 22.81 -28.56
C LEU A 31 -27.27 22.35 -29.13
N LEU A 32 -27.98 21.48 -28.39
CA LEU A 32 -29.37 21.14 -28.67
C LEU A 32 -30.19 22.39 -28.30
N GLN A 33 -29.96 23.48 -29.03
CA GLN A 33 -30.83 24.64 -29.01
C GLN A 33 -32.14 24.12 -29.56
N ASN A 34 -33.13 24.06 -28.68
CA ASN A 34 -34.54 23.93 -28.98
C ASN A 34 -34.86 24.30 -30.43
N LEU A 35 -34.96 23.28 -31.29
CA LEU A 35 -35.44 23.40 -32.66
C LEU A 35 -36.97 23.47 -32.68
N LEU A 36 -37.55 24.26 -31.78
CA LEU A 36 -38.95 24.66 -31.80
C LEU A 36 -39.04 26.06 -31.20
N SER A 37 -38.64 27.05 -31.98
CA SER A 37 -39.11 28.42 -31.79
C SER A 37 -39.57 28.99 -33.12
N GLU A 38 -40.87 28.94 -33.36
CA GLU A 38 -41.59 30.05 -33.97
C GLU A 38 -42.83 30.34 -33.14
N HIS A 39 -42.78 31.38 -32.30
CA HIS A 39 -43.50 32.63 -32.53
C HIS A 39 -43.48 33.51 -31.26
N ASP A 40 -42.91 34.70 -31.47
CA ASP A 40 -43.35 36.01 -30.99
C ASP A 40 -43.46 36.41 -29.50
N SER A 41 -42.98 37.65 -29.32
CA SER A 41 -43.49 38.74 -28.48
C SER A 41 -42.74 39.06 -27.18
N SER A 42 -41.91 40.11 -27.29
CA SER A 42 -41.88 41.28 -26.40
C SER A 42 -41.82 41.09 -24.88
N GLY A 43 -40.70 41.47 -24.29
CA GLY A 43 -40.59 41.74 -22.87
C GLY A 43 -39.21 42.25 -22.49
N ALA A 44 -38.98 43.55 -22.66
CA ALA A 44 -37.82 44.23 -22.12
C ALA A 44 -37.76 44.06 -20.61
N PHE A 45 -36.64 43.58 -20.05
CA PHE A 45 -36.27 43.88 -18.67
C PHE A 45 -34.77 44.04 -18.51
N SER A 46 -34.45 45.11 -17.78
CA SER A 46 -33.18 45.78 -17.65
C SER A 46 -32.12 45.00 -16.87
N PHE A 47 -30.90 45.15 -17.35
CA PHE A 47 -29.64 45.09 -16.61
C PHE A 47 -29.76 45.74 -15.23
N THR A 48 -29.63 44.95 -14.16
CA THR A 48 -29.12 45.42 -12.86
C THR A 48 -28.09 44.42 -12.37
N ASP A 49 -26.84 44.79 -12.65
CA ASP A 49 -25.67 44.42 -11.86
C ASP A 49 -25.89 44.85 -10.41
N SER A 50 -25.88 43.91 -9.46
CA SER A 50 -25.55 44.10 -8.03
C SER A 50 -26.11 42.94 -7.20
N ARG A 51 -25.30 41.89 -7.05
CA ARG A 51 -24.98 41.25 -5.77
C ARG A 51 -24.06 40.07 -6.06
N ASN A 52 -22.76 40.31 -5.92
CA ASN A 52 -21.83 39.29 -5.44
C ASN A 52 -22.11 39.12 -3.94
N PRO A 53 -22.71 38.02 -3.46
CA PRO A 53 -22.39 37.55 -2.14
C PRO A 53 -21.13 36.70 -2.30
N LEU A 54 -20.01 37.28 -1.89
CA LEU A 54 -18.89 36.57 -1.29
C LEU A 54 -18.36 35.38 -2.09
N ALA A 55 -17.23 35.58 -2.76
CA ALA A 55 -16.30 34.52 -3.05
C ALA A 55 -15.97 33.76 -1.75
N THR A 56 -16.78 32.76 -1.42
CA THR A 56 -16.33 31.67 -0.58
C THR A 56 -15.38 30.91 -1.48
N ASP A 57 -14.11 30.94 -1.10
CA ASP A 57 -13.04 30.10 -1.59
C ASP A 57 -13.55 28.70 -1.95
N SER A 58 -14.04 28.50 -3.18
CA SER A 58 -14.51 27.21 -3.65
C SER A 58 -13.27 26.49 -4.16
N GLY A 59 -12.34 26.24 -3.24
CA GLY A 59 -11.19 25.39 -3.45
C GLY A 59 -11.69 24.07 -4.00
N HIS A 60 -11.21 23.73 -5.19
CA HIS A 60 -11.24 22.42 -5.83
C HIS A 60 -12.03 21.35 -5.04
N SER A 61 -13.36 21.33 -5.14
CA SER A 61 -14.17 20.36 -4.41
C SER A 61 -14.08 19.01 -5.11
N VAL A 62 -13.06 18.21 -4.79
CA VAL A 62 -12.88 16.86 -5.33
C VAL A 62 -14.13 16.02 -5.05
N ASP A 63 -14.68 15.39 -6.08
CA ASP A 63 -15.76 14.40 -5.91
C ASP A 63 -15.16 13.06 -5.47
N TRP A 64 -14.92 12.95 -4.17
CA TRP A 64 -14.36 11.74 -3.55
C TRP A 64 -15.22 10.49 -3.74
N SER A 65 -16.53 10.64 -3.95
CA SER A 65 -17.41 9.49 -4.22
C SER A 65 -17.13 8.91 -5.60
N ALA A 66 -16.91 9.77 -6.60
CA ALA A 66 -16.51 9.34 -7.94
C ALA A 66 -15.10 8.73 -7.97
N VAL A 67 -14.13 9.34 -7.25
CA VAL A 67 -12.77 8.78 -7.09
C VAL A 67 -12.86 7.35 -6.57
N LEU A 68 -13.53 7.15 -5.43
CA LEU A 68 -13.69 5.83 -4.80
C LEU A 68 -14.43 4.83 -5.69
N PHE A 69 -15.48 5.27 -6.39
CA PHE A 69 -16.24 4.41 -7.28
C PHE A 69 -15.37 3.86 -8.40
N HIS A 70 -14.66 4.75 -9.11
CA HIS A 70 -13.80 4.36 -10.22
C HIS A 70 -12.62 3.53 -9.73
N GLU A 71 -11.99 3.91 -8.61
CA GLU A 71 -10.83 3.19 -8.10
C GLU A 71 -11.19 1.77 -7.65
N ARG A 72 -12.27 1.62 -6.89
CA ARG A 72 -12.76 0.30 -6.47
C ARG A 72 -13.09 -0.58 -7.67
N HIS A 73 -13.67 -0.02 -8.73
CA HIS A 73 -13.98 -0.79 -9.93
C HIS A 73 -12.72 -1.21 -10.68
N ALA A 74 -11.69 -0.36 -10.74
CA ALA A 74 -10.39 -0.72 -11.31
C ALA A 74 -9.74 -1.89 -10.54
N ALA A 75 -9.79 -1.86 -9.20
CA ALA A 75 -9.28 -2.93 -8.35
C ALA A 75 -10.07 -4.24 -8.54
N GLN A 76 -11.40 -4.16 -8.68
CA GLN A 76 -12.26 -5.33 -9.00
C GLN A 76 -11.89 -5.98 -10.34
N LEU A 77 -11.49 -5.17 -11.33
CA LEU A 77 -11.03 -5.62 -12.64
C LEU A 77 -9.57 -6.14 -12.64
N GLY A 78 -8.90 -6.17 -11.49
CA GLY A 78 -7.54 -6.70 -11.34
C GLY A 78 -6.43 -5.73 -11.74
N CYS A 79 -6.71 -4.42 -11.83
CA CYS A 79 -5.66 -3.42 -12.01
C CYS A 79 -4.78 -3.36 -10.75
N LEU A 80 -3.49 -3.73 -10.90
CA LEU A 80 -2.56 -3.85 -9.77
C LEU A 80 -2.40 -2.54 -8.98
N GLU A 81 -2.14 -1.42 -9.67
CA GLU A 81 -2.06 -0.08 -9.05
C GLU A 81 -3.30 0.23 -8.20
N ALA A 82 -4.49 -0.06 -8.73
CA ALA A 82 -5.74 0.19 -8.01
C ALA A 82 -5.95 -0.76 -6.83
N MET A 83 -5.53 -2.02 -6.92
CA MET A 83 -5.56 -2.94 -5.77
C MET A 83 -4.65 -2.44 -4.65
N ILE A 84 -3.44 -1.95 -4.96
CA ILE A 84 -2.50 -1.38 -3.99
C ILE A 84 -3.11 -0.15 -3.31
N VAL A 85 -3.66 0.77 -4.10
CA VAL A 85 -4.33 1.99 -3.59
C VAL A 85 -5.49 1.61 -2.67
N MET A 86 -6.37 0.69 -3.08
CA MET A 86 -7.52 0.27 -2.26
C MET A 86 -7.07 -0.46 -0.99
N ALA A 87 -6.05 -1.31 -1.06
CA ALA A 87 -5.47 -1.98 0.10
C ALA A 87 -4.95 -0.95 1.12
N HIS A 88 -4.16 0.02 0.65
CA HIS A 88 -3.60 1.05 1.51
C HIS A 88 -4.69 1.96 2.09
N TYR A 89 -5.64 2.42 1.28
CA TYR A 89 -6.75 3.26 1.71
C TYR A 89 -7.58 2.58 2.81
N TYR A 90 -7.98 1.32 2.62
CA TYR A 90 -8.78 0.59 3.61
C TYR A 90 -8.01 0.23 4.88
N LEU A 91 -6.71 0.03 4.78
CA LEU A 91 -5.83 -0.24 5.93
C LEU A 91 -5.26 1.04 6.55
N GLY A 92 -5.64 2.23 6.08
CA GLY A 92 -5.13 3.50 6.60
C GLY A 92 -3.61 3.70 6.39
N LEU A 93 -3.02 3.03 5.40
CA LEU A 93 -1.62 3.18 5.02
C LEU A 93 -1.43 4.36 4.05
N PRO A 94 -0.22 4.92 3.96
CA PRO A 94 0.10 5.92 2.95
C PRO A 94 -0.20 5.40 1.53
N THR A 95 -0.99 6.16 0.78
CA THR A 95 -1.45 5.83 -0.58
C THR A 95 -1.16 6.97 -1.53
N GLN A 96 -0.92 6.65 -2.80
CA GLN A 96 -0.64 7.63 -3.86
C GLN A 96 -1.90 8.40 -4.30
N LEU A 97 -3.07 7.76 -4.16
CA LEU A 97 -4.39 8.31 -4.48
C LEU A 97 -5.27 8.19 -3.23
N MET A 98 -6.13 9.18 -2.96
CA MET A 98 -7.06 9.24 -1.82
C MET A 98 -6.43 9.54 -0.46
N LEU A 99 -5.27 10.20 -0.43
CA LEU A 99 -4.58 10.56 0.82
C LEU A 99 -5.44 11.46 1.73
N ASP A 100 -6.11 12.45 1.13
CA ASP A 100 -6.95 13.44 1.84
C ASP A 100 -8.45 13.10 1.79
N CYS A 101 -8.79 11.85 1.45
CA CYS A 101 -10.18 11.45 1.31
C CYS A 101 -10.93 11.60 2.67
N PRO A 102 -12.01 12.40 2.73
CA PRO A 102 -12.77 12.63 3.94
C PRO A 102 -13.68 11.44 4.29
N ILE A 103 -14.04 10.63 3.28
CA ILE A 103 -14.81 9.40 3.47
C ILE A 103 -13.86 8.39 4.13
N LYS A 104 -14.27 7.82 5.27
CA LYS A 104 -13.45 6.86 6.00
C LYS A 104 -13.98 5.43 5.82
N PRO A 105 -13.10 4.43 5.70
CA PRO A 105 -13.50 3.02 5.62
C PRO A 105 -14.32 2.58 6.84
N ASN A 106 -15.28 1.69 6.62
CA ASN A 106 -15.98 0.99 7.71
C ASN A 106 -15.33 -0.39 8.00
N GLU A 107 -15.81 -1.12 9.00
CA GLU A 107 -15.22 -2.42 9.39
C GLU A 107 -15.26 -3.48 8.26
N SER A 108 -16.29 -3.49 7.43
CA SER A 108 -16.37 -4.41 6.29
C SER A 108 -15.36 -4.07 5.19
N ASP A 109 -15.09 -2.78 4.98
CA ASP A 109 -14.10 -2.30 4.03
C ASP A 109 -12.67 -2.67 4.46
N ILE A 110 -12.39 -2.66 5.77
CA ILE A 110 -11.09 -3.08 6.32
C ILE A 110 -10.77 -4.53 5.93
N ARG A 111 -11.76 -5.43 6.02
CA ARG A 111 -11.57 -6.83 5.58
C ARG A 111 -11.26 -6.91 4.08
N SER A 112 -11.91 -6.08 3.27
CA SER A 112 -11.58 -5.95 1.84
C SER A 112 -10.17 -5.40 1.63
N GLY A 113 -9.64 -4.55 2.53
CA GLY A 113 -8.27 -4.06 2.48
C GLY A 113 -7.23 -5.18 2.51
N VAL A 114 -7.42 -6.19 3.36
CA VAL A 114 -6.52 -7.37 3.43
C VAL A 114 -6.63 -8.24 2.18
N ASP A 115 -7.85 -8.42 1.63
CA ASP A 115 -8.05 -9.15 0.36
C ASP A 115 -7.31 -8.46 -0.80
N TYR A 116 -7.44 -7.14 -0.92
CA TYR A 116 -6.70 -6.39 -1.93
C TYR A 116 -5.19 -6.46 -1.72
N LEU A 117 -4.73 -6.42 -0.46
CA LEU A 117 -3.31 -6.58 -0.13
C LEU A 117 -2.77 -7.94 -0.58
N TRP A 118 -3.52 -9.00 -0.33
CA TRP A 118 -3.20 -10.36 -0.78
C TRP A 118 -3.07 -10.43 -2.30
N ARG A 119 -4.09 -9.96 -3.02
CA ARG A 119 -4.13 -9.98 -4.49
C ARG A 119 -3.04 -9.11 -5.11
N ALA A 120 -2.69 -7.98 -4.48
CA ALA A 120 -1.58 -7.15 -4.93
C ALA A 120 -0.22 -7.85 -4.72
N ALA A 121 -0.04 -8.54 -3.59
CA ALA A 121 1.14 -9.37 -3.35
C ALA A 121 1.25 -10.53 -4.36
N GLU A 122 0.15 -11.20 -4.68
CA GLU A 122 0.09 -12.20 -5.77
C GLU A 122 0.42 -11.59 -7.13
N GLY A 123 0.01 -10.33 -7.36
CA GLY A 123 0.32 -9.56 -8.55
C GLY A 123 1.79 -9.14 -8.69
N GLY A 124 2.64 -9.47 -7.71
CA GLY A 124 4.09 -9.22 -7.77
C GLY A 124 4.54 -7.95 -7.06
N ASP A 125 3.64 -7.22 -6.39
CA ASP A 125 4.05 -6.02 -5.64
C ASP A 125 4.79 -6.40 -4.35
N ARG A 126 6.10 -6.15 -4.33
CA ARG A 126 6.99 -6.50 -3.22
C ARG A 126 6.56 -5.83 -1.90
N ARG A 127 6.13 -4.57 -1.94
CA ARG A 127 5.69 -3.84 -0.75
C ARG A 127 4.46 -4.52 -0.14
N CYS A 128 3.50 -4.92 -0.95
CA CYS A 128 2.33 -5.68 -0.52
C CYS A 128 2.72 -7.07 0.02
N MET A 129 3.71 -7.76 -0.56
CA MET A 129 4.24 -9.01 0.00
C MET A 129 4.77 -8.81 1.43
N ILE A 130 5.57 -7.76 1.66
CA ILE A 130 6.11 -7.43 2.99
C ILE A 130 4.98 -7.08 3.96
N LEU A 131 4.07 -6.20 3.56
CA LEU A 131 2.94 -5.78 4.40
C LEU A 131 2.05 -6.96 4.78
N LEU A 132 1.79 -7.87 3.84
CA LEU A 132 1.00 -9.08 4.08
C LEU A 132 1.72 -10.05 5.03
N ALA A 133 3.02 -10.29 4.81
CA ALA A 133 3.82 -11.13 5.69
C ALA A 133 3.84 -10.58 7.13
N ARG A 134 3.98 -9.25 7.27
CA ARG A 134 3.92 -8.56 8.57
C ARG A 134 2.54 -8.67 9.21
N TYR A 135 1.47 -8.54 8.42
CA TYR A 135 0.10 -8.73 8.89
C TYR A 135 -0.10 -10.13 9.49
N LEU A 136 0.36 -11.17 8.80
CA LEU A 136 0.27 -12.56 9.25
C LEU A 136 1.12 -12.82 10.51
N ASP A 137 2.34 -12.28 10.54
CA ASP A 137 3.26 -12.40 11.68
C ASP A 137 2.69 -11.75 12.97
N VAL A 138 2.18 -10.52 12.84
CA VAL A 138 1.58 -9.78 13.95
C VAL A 138 0.27 -10.43 14.40
N SER A 139 -0.60 -10.83 13.47
CA SER A 139 -1.88 -11.47 13.81
C SER A 139 -1.72 -12.78 14.58
N ALA A 140 -0.73 -13.61 14.21
CA ALA A 140 -0.34 -14.79 14.97
C ALA A 140 0.08 -14.42 16.40
N SER A 141 0.95 -13.42 16.53
CA SER A 141 1.48 -12.96 17.83
C SER A 141 0.40 -12.38 18.76
N LEU A 142 -0.61 -11.68 18.22
CA LEU A 142 -1.72 -11.14 19.00
C LEU A 142 -2.69 -12.21 19.50
N SER A 143 -2.88 -13.29 18.73
CA SER A 143 -3.82 -14.36 19.10
C SER A 143 -3.47 -15.05 20.43
N ASN A 144 -2.21 -15.00 20.85
CA ASN A 144 -1.69 -15.70 22.03
C ASN A 144 -1.54 -14.84 23.30
N SER A 145 -1.87 -13.55 23.30
CA SER A 145 -1.64 -12.67 24.48
C SER A 145 -2.91 -12.03 25.06
N LYS A 146 -3.41 -12.60 26.18
CA LYS A 146 -4.02 -11.80 27.24
C LYS A 146 -2.98 -11.26 28.26
N GLU A 147 -1.74 -11.77 28.29
CA GLU A 147 -0.80 -11.41 29.37
C GLU A 147 0.59 -10.88 28.95
N ASP A 148 1.15 -11.18 27.77
CA ASP A 148 2.50 -10.71 27.38
C ASP A 148 2.46 -9.64 26.28
N ARG A 149 1.98 -8.45 26.65
CA ARG A 149 2.17 -7.26 25.82
C ARG A 149 3.61 -6.76 25.97
N ILE A 150 4.32 -6.69 24.84
CA ILE A 150 5.48 -5.80 24.62
C ILE A 150 6.79 -6.30 25.25
N LYS A 151 7.51 -7.20 24.55
CA LYS A 151 8.97 -7.36 24.71
C LYS A 151 9.77 -7.35 23.39
N SER A 152 9.12 -7.24 22.24
CA SER A 152 9.77 -7.18 20.92
C SER A 152 9.51 -5.87 20.16
N ALA A 153 9.17 -4.78 20.86
CA ALA A 153 8.92 -3.49 20.23
C ALA A 153 10.23 -2.85 19.77
N SER A 154 10.56 -3.06 18.49
CA SER A 154 11.55 -2.26 17.76
C SER A 154 10.82 -1.27 16.85
N LEU A 155 11.45 -0.12 16.57
CA LEU A 155 10.95 1.08 15.90
C LEU A 155 10.13 0.89 14.60
N ASP A 156 10.10 -0.30 14.01
CA ASP A 156 9.38 -0.67 12.78
C ASP A 156 7.86 -0.89 13.00
N GLU A 157 7.38 -0.61 14.23
CA GLU A 157 6.00 -0.75 14.71
C GLU A 157 5.06 0.37 14.21
N PHE A 158 5.60 1.50 13.72
CA PHE A 158 4.82 2.74 13.55
C PHE A 158 3.87 2.78 12.33
N LEU A 159 4.15 2.02 11.26
CA LEU A 159 3.37 2.11 10.01
C LEU A 159 2.16 1.17 9.99
N LEU A 160 2.22 0.04 10.67
CA LEU A 160 1.16 -0.97 10.67
C LEU A 160 0.38 -1.03 11.98
N LEU A 161 0.96 -0.68 13.13
CA LEU A 161 0.21 -0.82 14.39
C LEU A 161 -0.99 0.10 14.52
N PRO A 162 -1.00 1.38 14.12
CA PRO A 162 -2.22 2.19 14.25
C PRO A 162 -3.39 1.60 13.44
N ALA A 163 -3.09 1.05 12.26
CA ALA A 163 -4.05 0.30 11.45
C ALA A 163 -4.48 -0.99 12.14
N LEU A 164 -3.54 -1.83 12.60
CA LEU A 164 -3.83 -3.14 13.20
C LEU A 164 -4.35 -3.07 14.64
N GLN A 165 -4.13 -1.97 15.35
CA GLN A 165 -4.74 -1.66 16.64
C GLN A 165 -6.20 -1.23 16.48
N THR A 166 -6.56 -0.62 15.34
CA THR A 166 -7.93 -0.21 15.01
C THR A 166 -8.69 -1.25 14.20
N VAL A 167 -8.00 -2.16 13.48
CA VAL A 167 -8.54 -3.44 13.03
C VAL A 167 -8.89 -4.24 14.27
N SER A 168 -10.12 -4.05 14.74
CA SER A 168 -10.73 -4.90 15.73
C SER A 168 -10.40 -6.36 15.36
N LEU A 169 -9.92 -7.13 16.33
CA LEU A 169 -9.58 -8.56 16.19
C LEU A 169 -10.76 -9.40 15.62
N THR A 170 -11.95 -8.80 15.47
CA THR A 170 -13.18 -9.31 14.84
C THR A 170 -13.16 -9.30 13.31
N ALA A 171 -12.33 -8.47 12.68
CA ALA A 171 -12.21 -8.37 11.21
C ALA A 171 -11.14 -9.31 10.63
N LEU A 172 -10.27 -9.86 11.48
CA LEU A 172 -9.33 -10.91 11.10
C LEU A 172 -10.13 -12.11 10.57
N PRO A 173 -9.88 -12.58 9.32
CA PRO A 173 -10.18 -13.96 8.99
C PRO A 173 -9.55 -14.81 10.10
N SER A 174 -10.28 -15.77 10.66
CA SER A 174 -9.79 -16.77 11.63
C SER A 174 -8.30 -16.97 11.41
N VAL A 175 -7.45 -16.39 12.28
CA VAL A 175 -6.00 -16.38 12.09
C VAL A 175 -5.62 -17.83 11.78
N SER A 176 -5.09 -18.05 10.58
CA SER A 176 -4.78 -19.40 10.14
C SER A 176 -3.91 -20.03 11.21
N PRO A 177 -4.19 -21.28 11.65
CA PRO A 177 -3.28 -21.98 12.54
C PRO A 177 -1.87 -22.07 11.95
N ASP A 178 -1.72 -21.83 10.64
CA ASP A 178 -0.49 -21.87 9.87
C ASP A 178 0.04 -20.47 9.45
N ALA A 179 -0.35 -19.41 10.17
CA ALA A 179 -0.01 -18.03 9.82
C ALA A 179 1.50 -17.74 9.68
N TRP A 180 2.37 -18.37 10.47
CA TRP A 180 3.82 -18.19 10.32
C TRP A 180 4.38 -18.96 9.13
N ALA A 181 3.84 -20.14 8.81
CA ALA A 181 4.23 -20.85 7.60
C ALA A 181 3.92 -20.02 6.34
N GLU A 182 2.75 -19.37 6.33
CA GLU A 182 2.33 -18.49 5.24
C GLU A 182 3.12 -17.18 5.19
N ALA A 183 3.37 -16.55 6.34
CA ALA A 183 4.17 -15.33 6.42
C ALA A 183 5.60 -15.54 5.89
N VAL A 184 6.26 -16.66 6.23
CA VAL A 184 7.60 -17.00 5.72
C VAL A 184 7.60 -17.14 4.19
N ILE A 185 6.55 -17.70 3.59
CA ILE A 185 6.43 -17.80 2.13
C ILE A 185 6.41 -16.40 1.50
N TRP A 186 5.62 -15.48 2.06
CA TRP A 186 5.53 -14.11 1.55
C TRP A 186 6.80 -13.30 1.77
N TYR A 187 7.45 -13.44 2.93
CA TYR A 187 8.76 -12.85 3.17
C TYR A 187 9.81 -13.37 2.17
N ARG A 188 9.84 -14.68 1.90
CA ARG A 188 10.77 -15.24 0.92
C ARG A 188 10.52 -14.68 -0.48
N LYS A 189 9.27 -14.63 -0.94
CA LYS A 189 8.91 -13.97 -2.21
C LYS A 189 9.35 -12.49 -2.26
N ALA A 190 9.24 -11.78 -1.14
CA ALA A 190 9.69 -10.39 -1.03
C ALA A 190 11.23 -10.28 -1.10
N VAL A 191 11.98 -11.23 -0.53
CA VAL A 191 13.45 -11.28 -0.66
C VAL A 191 13.84 -11.58 -2.11
N ASP A 192 13.23 -12.61 -2.72
CA ASP A 192 13.55 -13.04 -4.07
C ASP A 192 13.28 -11.95 -5.12
N SER A 193 12.25 -11.13 -4.91
CA SER A 193 11.91 -10.01 -5.80
C SER A 193 12.82 -8.79 -5.67
N ALA A 194 13.56 -8.63 -4.56
CA ALA A 194 14.44 -7.48 -4.33
C ALA A 194 15.61 -7.42 -5.34
N GLY A 195 16.09 -8.57 -5.80
CA GLY A 195 17.20 -8.69 -6.77
C GLY A 195 16.77 -8.78 -8.23
N ALA A 196 15.47 -8.81 -8.51
CA ALA A 196 14.92 -9.03 -9.87
C ALA A 196 14.73 -7.74 -10.69
N LEU A 197 15.12 -6.57 -10.15
CA LEU A 197 15.24 -5.34 -10.94
C LEU A 197 16.21 -5.61 -12.08
N THR A 198 15.65 -5.64 -13.29
CA THR A 198 16.28 -6.07 -14.53
C THR A 198 17.70 -5.54 -14.70
N PRO A 199 18.64 -6.31 -15.26
CA PRO A 199 19.81 -5.71 -15.89
C PRO A 199 19.27 -4.83 -17.01
N SER A 200 19.21 -3.52 -16.77
CA SER A 200 18.96 -2.53 -17.82
C SER A 200 20.08 -2.72 -18.83
N ASP A 201 19.71 -3.24 -20.01
CA ASP A 201 20.62 -3.44 -21.12
C ASP A 201 21.23 -2.08 -21.44
N GLY A 202 22.53 -1.95 -21.15
CA GLY A 202 23.19 -0.69 -20.89
C GLY A 202 22.98 0.33 -22.02
N THR A 203 22.30 1.42 -21.70
CA THR A 203 22.52 2.71 -22.36
C THR A 203 23.15 3.64 -21.31
N PRO A 204 24.42 4.03 -21.47
CA PRO A 204 25.12 4.86 -20.50
C PRO A 204 24.87 6.32 -20.82
N ASP A 205 23.65 6.80 -20.58
CA ASP A 205 23.36 8.23 -20.60
C ASP A 205 22.04 8.47 -19.87
N GLU A 206 22.08 8.62 -18.55
CA GLU A 206 21.44 9.66 -17.73
C GLU A 206 22.00 9.51 -16.29
N GLY A 207 21.90 10.57 -15.48
CA GLY A 207 22.23 10.74 -14.05
C GLY A 207 22.74 9.59 -13.15
N LEU A 208 23.41 9.96 -12.05
CA LEU A 208 23.87 9.08 -10.96
C LEU A 208 22.74 8.27 -10.22
N ASP A 209 21.53 8.30 -10.74
CA ASP A 209 20.31 7.60 -10.31
C ASP A 209 19.74 6.63 -11.38
N ALA A 210 20.33 6.57 -12.59
CA ALA A 210 19.81 5.80 -13.73
C ALA A 210 19.88 4.27 -13.60
N GLU A 211 20.46 3.74 -12.53
CA GLU A 211 20.46 2.30 -12.30
C GLU A 211 19.10 1.78 -11.83
N GLY A 212 18.10 2.64 -11.59
CA GLY A 212 16.72 2.23 -11.28
C GLY A 212 16.60 1.37 -10.01
N ARG A 213 17.65 1.34 -9.18
CA ARG A 213 17.78 0.48 -7.99
C ARG A 213 17.02 1.01 -6.78
N TYR A 214 16.30 2.11 -6.90
CA TYR A 214 15.49 2.62 -5.80
C TYR A 214 14.22 1.79 -5.70
N ASP A 215 14.25 0.83 -4.78
CA ASP A 215 13.08 0.06 -4.39
C ASP A 215 12.45 0.71 -3.14
N ALA A 216 11.27 1.30 -3.30
CA ALA A 216 10.52 1.91 -2.19
C ALA A 216 10.11 0.89 -1.11
N ALA A 217 10.20 -0.42 -1.38
CA ALA A 217 10.03 -1.46 -0.38
C ALA A 217 11.29 -1.65 0.51
N GLU A 218 12.49 -1.30 0.05
CA GLU A 218 13.70 -1.29 0.90
C GLU A 218 13.58 -0.26 2.03
N ASP A 219 12.92 0.87 1.79
CA ASP A 219 12.63 1.86 2.83
C ASP A 219 11.63 1.34 3.87
N LEU A 220 10.76 0.39 3.49
CA LEU A 220 9.81 -0.23 4.40
C LEU A 220 10.48 -1.29 5.29
N LEU A 221 11.18 -2.25 4.67
CA LEU A 221 11.88 -3.29 5.40
C LEU A 221 13.04 -3.85 4.53
N PRO A 222 14.30 -3.46 4.81
CA PRO A 222 15.44 -3.95 4.07
C PRO A 222 15.57 -5.48 4.13
N VAL A 223 16.12 -6.11 3.07
CA VAL A 223 16.24 -7.57 2.95
C VAL A 223 16.84 -8.23 4.21
N TYR A 224 17.92 -7.66 4.75
CA TYR A 224 18.59 -8.24 5.94
C TYR A 224 17.67 -8.29 7.17
N ARG A 225 16.68 -7.39 7.30
CA ARG A 225 15.70 -7.44 8.39
C ARG A 225 14.62 -8.47 8.15
N ILE A 226 14.22 -8.67 6.90
CA ILE A 226 13.28 -9.72 6.52
C ILE A 226 13.88 -11.09 6.85
N LEU A 227 15.14 -11.33 6.44
CA LEU A 227 15.87 -12.56 6.71
C LEU A 227 16.00 -12.83 8.21
N ALA A 228 16.44 -11.82 8.99
CA ALA A 228 16.53 -11.94 10.44
C ALA A 228 15.18 -12.25 11.09
N ARG A 229 14.07 -11.66 10.61
CA ARG A 229 12.74 -11.95 11.15
C ARG A 229 12.31 -13.39 10.82
N MET A 230 12.55 -13.87 9.61
CA MET A 230 12.31 -15.28 9.27
C MET A 230 13.14 -16.22 10.15
N ALA A 231 14.40 -15.88 10.42
CA ALA A 231 15.27 -16.67 11.31
C ALA A 231 14.72 -16.75 12.74
N GLU A 232 14.20 -15.64 13.29
CA GLU A 232 13.52 -15.63 14.59
C GLU A 232 12.28 -16.53 14.61
N MET A 233 11.49 -16.53 13.52
CA MET A 233 10.32 -17.40 13.38
C MET A 233 10.72 -18.88 13.34
N TYR A 234 11.77 -19.24 12.61
CA TYR A 234 12.31 -20.61 12.58
C TYR A 234 12.96 -21.03 13.91
N THR A 235 13.60 -20.10 14.62
CA THR A 235 14.16 -20.35 15.96
C THR A 235 13.05 -20.66 16.96
N SER A 236 11.91 -19.98 16.86
CA SER A 236 10.80 -20.15 17.81
C SER A 236 9.91 -21.34 17.43
N GLY A 237 9.58 -21.49 16.15
CA GLY A 237 8.53 -22.38 15.65
C GLY A 237 7.13 -22.00 16.18
N GLY A 238 6.10 -22.68 15.67
CA GLY A 238 4.70 -22.41 16.00
C GLY A 238 3.92 -21.79 14.84
N TYR A 239 2.60 -21.68 15.01
CA TYR A 239 1.66 -21.17 13.99
C TYR A 239 1.90 -21.82 12.61
N GLY A 240 1.94 -23.15 12.59
CA GLY A 240 2.18 -24.01 11.41
C GLY A 240 3.62 -24.07 10.93
N LEU A 241 4.52 -23.24 11.47
CA LEU A 241 5.93 -23.30 11.15
C LEU A 241 6.66 -24.26 12.09
N LYS A 242 7.36 -25.24 11.54
CA LYS A 242 8.21 -26.13 12.33
C LYS A 242 9.48 -25.38 12.77
N GLN A 243 9.85 -25.52 14.03
CA GLN A 243 11.14 -25.04 14.53
C GLN A 243 12.28 -25.72 13.78
N ASP A 244 13.20 -24.93 13.26
CA ASP A 244 14.37 -25.40 12.50
C ASP A 244 15.57 -24.47 12.73
N TYR A 245 16.47 -24.90 13.61
CA TYR A 245 17.65 -24.12 13.97
C TYR A 245 18.71 -24.08 12.88
N ASN A 246 18.76 -25.06 11.96
CA ASN A 246 19.69 -25.01 10.82
C ASN A 246 19.29 -23.85 9.90
N ILE A 247 18.02 -23.83 9.50
CA ILE A 247 17.49 -22.76 8.64
C ILE A 247 17.61 -21.40 9.34
N ALA A 248 17.34 -21.34 10.64
CA ALA A 248 17.49 -20.10 11.39
C ALA A 248 18.95 -19.59 11.39
N GLY A 249 19.93 -20.47 11.64
CA GLY A 249 21.35 -20.13 11.59
C GLY A 249 21.78 -19.61 10.21
N ASP A 250 21.39 -20.32 9.14
CA ASP A 250 21.70 -19.93 7.76
C ASP A 250 21.14 -18.52 7.45
N LEU A 251 19.87 -18.28 7.80
CA LEU A 251 19.20 -16.99 7.57
C LEU A 251 19.80 -15.85 8.40
N PHE A 252 20.22 -16.10 9.64
CA PHE A 252 20.90 -15.10 10.46
C PHE A 252 22.27 -14.74 9.91
N ASN A 253 23.03 -15.72 9.41
CA ASN A 253 24.31 -15.47 8.77
C ASN A 253 24.16 -14.65 7.49
N GLU A 254 23.20 -15.01 6.63
CA GLU A 254 22.88 -14.24 5.42
C GLU A 254 22.44 -12.80 5.78
N ALA A 255 21.59 -12.64 6.80
CA ALA A 255 21.21 -11.33 7.31
C ALA A 255 22.43 -10.53 7.82
N GLY A 256 23.38 -11.18 8.50
CA GLY A 256 24.62 -10.57 9.00
C GLY A 256 25.53 -10.08 7.87
N GLU A 257 25.68 -10.87 6.81
CA GLU A 257 26.44 -10.50 5.61
C GLU A 257 25.81 -9.29 4.90
N LEU A 258 24.50 -9.35 4.61
CA LEU A 258 23.79 -8.25 3.96
C LEU A 258 23.77 -6.98 4.82
N ALA A 259 23.62 -7.09 6.14
CA ALA A 259 23.73 -5.96 7.06
C ALA A 259 25.14 -5.35 7.05
N SER A 260 26.19 -6.17 6.90
CA SER A 260 27.58 -5.69 6.78
C SER A 260 27.78 -4.88 5.50
N VAL A 261 27.26 -5.38 4.37
CA VAL A 261 27.27 -4.67 3.06
C VAL A 261 26.51 -3.35 3.17
N ALA A 262 25.37 -3.34 3.86
CA ALA A 262 24.58 -2.14 4.17
C ALA A 262 25.23 -1.22 5.23
N ARG A 263 26.47 -1.51 5.66
CA ARG A 263 27.24 -0.76 6.67
C ARG A 263 26.57 -0.68 8.05
N GLN A 264 25.72 -1.64 8.36
CA GLN A 264 25.06 -1.81 9.66
C GLN A 264 25.88 -2.73 10.58
N GLY A 265 27.16 -2.41 10.82
CA GLY A 265 28.11 -3.33 11.48
C GLY A 265 27.70 -3.82 12.87
N ARG A 266 27.01 -2.98 13.67
CA ARG A 266 26.47 -3.42 14.98
C ARG A 266 25.35 -4.44 14.83
N LEU A 267 24.50 -4.26 13.83
CA LEU A 267 23.39 -5.16 13.55
C LEU A 267 23.90 -6.46 12.93
N ALA A 268 24.89 -6.37 12.05
CA ALA A 268 25.57 -7.53 11.48
C ALA A 268 26.20 -8.41 12.56
N ALA A 269 26.97 -7.83 13.48
CA ALA A 269 27.55 -8.56 14.61
C ALA A 269 26.47 -9.27 15.43
N LYS A 270 25.36 -8.57 15.73
CA LYS A 270 24.21 -9.17 16.43
C LYS A 270 23.62 -10.37 15.67
N TYR A 271 23.49 -10.30 14.35
CA TYR A 271 22.94 -11.41 13.56
C TYR A 271 23.89 -12.60 13.51
N PHE A 272 25.20 -12.39 13.37
CA PHE A 272 26.17 -13.48 13.48
C PHE A 272 26.12 -14.15 14.85
N ASP A 273 26.05 -13.38 15.94
CA ASP A 273 25.92 -13.94 17.30
C ASP A 273 24.64 -14.80 17.45
N LEU A 274 23.51 -14.34 16.90
CA LEU A 274 22.24 -15.09 16.89
C LEU A 274 22.31 -16.34 16.02
N GLY A 275 23.05 -16.31 14.90
CA GLY A 275 23.30 -17.46 14.04
C GLY A 275 24.06 -18.56 14.79
N GLU A 276 25.15 -18.20 15.47
CA GLU A 276 25.91 -19.13 16.31
C GLU A 276 25.08 -19.70 17.46
N GLU A 277 24.23 -18.88 18.10
CA GLU A 277 23.29 -19.35 19.13
C GLU A 277 22.28 -20.37 18.56
N ALA A 278 21.79 -20.16 17.33
CA ALA A 278 20.88 -21.09 16.68
C ALA A 278 21.58 -22.43 16.40
N TYR A 279 22.77 -22.44 15.80
CA TYR A 279 23.51 -23.68 15.54
C TYR A 279 23.86 -24.42 16.83
N SER A 280 24.18 -23.70 17.91
CA SER A 280 24.47 -24.30 19.22
C SER A 280 23.28 -25.08 19.82
N LYS A 281 22.05 -24.85 19.35
CA LYS A 281 20.84 -25.59 19.79
C LYS A 281 20.60 -26.89 19.03
N ILE A 282 21.41 -27.19 18.02
CA ILE A 282 21.33 -28.41 17.22
C ILE A 282 22.17 -29.53 17.86
N GLU A 283 23.25 -29.15 18.53
CA GLU A 283 24.16 -30.05 19.29
C GLU A 283 23.52 -30.58 20.58
#